data_AF-A0AAE7B0A5-F1
#
_entry.id   AF-A0AAE7B0A5-F1
#
_cell.length_a   1.000
_cell.length_b   1.000
_cell.length_c   1.000
_cell.angle_alpha   90.00
_cell.angle_beta   90.00
_cell.angle_gamma   90.00
#
_symmetry.space_group_name_H-M   'P 1'
#
loop_
_entity.id
_entity.type
_entity.pdbx_description
1 polymer ?
#
loop_
_entity_poly.entity_id
_entity_poly.type
_entity_poly.pdbx_seq_one_letter_code
_entity_poly.pdbx_strand_id
1 'polypeptide(L)'
;MEFKVVKEYLDAPDSPIQVVTGEELDLVEESDPKGDWANWVLCRGNNKQGWVPKQILDIDAGAVTVLEDYTAVEHSLKLGERVVKIYELNGWIWCRKLDSSEQVAWAPLNHLVST
;
A
#
# COMPACT_ATOMS: atom_id res chain seq x y z
N MET A 1 9.37 8.50 12.89
CA MET A 1 10.62 7.73 12.63
C MET A 1 11.04 8.03 11.21
N GLU A 2 12.32 8.33 10.97
CA GLU A 2 12.84 8.70 9.66
C GLU A 2 13.53 7.52 8.97
N PHE A 3 13.46 7.50 7.64
CA PHE A 3 14.08 6.50 6.80
C PHE A 3 14.76 7.16 5.61
N LYS A 4 15.80 6.49 5.09
CA LYS A 4 16.46 6.82 3.83
C LYS A 4 16.19 5.74 2.80
N VAL A 5 15.90 6.15 1.56
CA VAL A 5 15.75 5.25 0.42
C VAL A 5 17.11 4.68 0.03
N VAL A 6 17.23 3.34 0.10
CA VAL A 6 18.43 2.58 -0.27
C VAL A 6 18.22 1.69 -1.49
N LYS A 7 16.98 1.56 -1.97
CA LYS A 7 16.61 0.90 -3.23
C LYS A 7 15.49 1.70 -3.91
N GLU A 8 15.60 1.93 -5.22
CA GLU A 8 14.58 2.67 -5.96
C GLU A 8 13.27 1.88 -6.06
N TYR A 9 12.16 2.61 -6.12
CA TYR A 9 10.82 2.07 -6.36
C TYR A 9 10.13 2.95 -7.38
N LEU A 10 9.87 2.45 -8.58
CA LEU A 10 9.28 3.23 -9.68
C LEU A 10 7.96 2.64 -10.18
N ASP A 11 7.44 1.62 -9.48
CA ASP A 11 6.27 0.84 -9.90
C ASP A 11 4.96 1.36 -9.29
N ALA A 12 4.96 2.62 -8.81
CA ALA A 12 3.77 3.25 -8.24
C ALA A 12 2.65 3.28 -9.31
N PRO A 13 1.41 2.88 -8.96
CA PRO A 13 0.35 2.75 -9.95
C PRO A 13 -0.12 4.11 -10.47
N ASP A 14 -0.33 4.22 -11.79
CA ASP A 14 -0.91 5.42 -12.41
C ASP A 14 -2.33 5.71 -11.92
N SER A 15 -3.08 4.67 -11.57
CA SER A 15 -4.45 4.75 -11.04
C SER A 15 -4.57 3.89 -9.78
N PRO A 16 -4.13 4.41 -8.63
CA PRO A 16 -4.19 3.70 -7.36
C PRO A 16 -5.63 3.30 -7.01
N ILE A 17 -5.83 2.07 -6.54
CA ILE A 17 -7.15 1.67 -6.05
C ILE A 17 -7.51 2.53 -4.82
N GLN A 18 -8.74 3.03 -4.81
CA GLN A 18 -9.36 3.68 -3.66
C GLN A 18 -10.63 2.91 -3.34
N VAL A 19 -10.84 2.57 -2.08
CA VAL A 19 -11.99 1.81 -1.61
C VAL A 19 -12.59 2.50 -0.40
N VAL A 20 -13.90 2.34 -0.23
CA VAL A 20 -14.64 2.91 0.89
C VAL A 20 -15.37 1.81 1.65
N THR A 21 -15.62 2.07 2.92
CA THR A 21 -16.33 1.15 3.82
C THR A 21 -17.70 0.76 3.24
N GLY A 22 -18.00 -0.53 3.28
CA GLY A 22 -19.21 -1.14 2.71
C GLY A 22 -19.15 -1.42 1.21
N GLU A 23 -18.07 -1.04 0.53
CA GLU A 23 -17.90 -1.37 -0.89
C GLU A 23 -17.68 -2.87 -1.11
N GLU A 24 -18.31 -3.41 -2.15
CA GLU A 24 -18.14 -4.80 -2.59
C GLU A 24 -17.12 -4.90 -3.74
N LEU A 25 -16.22 -5.86 -3.64
CA LEU A 25 -15.15 -6.14 -4.61
C LEU A 25 -15.06 -7.65 -4.88
N ASP A 26 -14.37 -8.00 -5.96
CA ASP A 26 -13.97 -9.37 -6.26
C ASP A 26 -12.56 -9.64 -5.73
N LEU A 27 -12.35 -10.80 -5.11
CA LEU A 27 -11.03 -11.31 -4.80
C LEU A 27 -10.36 -11.82 -6.08
N VAL A 28 -9.19 -11.29 -6.43
CA VAL A 28 -8.39 -11.75 -7.57
C VAL A 28 -7.30 -12.71 -7.11
N GLU A 29 -6.46 -12.31 -6.15
CA GLU A 29 -5.41 -13.14 -5.58
C GLU A 29 -5.01 -12.64 -4.17
N GLU A 30 -4.36 -13.51 -3.39
CA GLU A 30 -3.74 -13.16 -2.11
C GLU A 30 -2.22 -13.11 -2.26
N SER A 31 -1.57 -12.21 -1.53
CA SER A 31 -0.11 -12.15 -1.51
C SER A 31 0.51 -13.37 -0.84
N ASP A 32 1.78 -13.65 -1.15
CA ASP A 32 2.51 -14.75 -0.49
C ASP A 32 2.61 -14.48 1.03
N PRO A 33 2.06 -15.35 1.89
CA PRO A 33 2.12 -15.16 3.34
C PRO A 33 3.55 -15.23 3.92
N LYS A 34 4.53 -15.70 3.14
CA LYS A 34 5.95 -15.74 3.52
C LYS A 34 6.80 -14.68 2.82
N GLY A 35 6.19 -13.86 1.96
CA GLY A 35 6.89 -12.79 1.24
C GLY A 35 7.10 -11.53 2.07
N ASP A 36 7.86 -10.59 1.51
CA ASP A 36 8.13 -9.27 2.14
C ASP A 36 6.85 -8.45 2.38
N TRP A 37 5.78 -8.76 1.63
CA TRP A 37 4.48 -8.06 1.66
C TRP A 37 3.34 -9.06 1.91
N ALA A 38 3.36 -9.73 3.06
CA ALA A 38 2.28 -10.63 3.48
C ALA A 38 1.01 -9.85 3.86
N ASN A 39 -0.16 -10.52 3.81
CA ASN A 39 -1.48 -9.99 4.20
C ASN A 39 -2.06 -8.90 3.29
N TRP A 40 -1.80 -8.97 1.99
CA TRP A 40 -2.48 -8.16 0.98
C TRP A 40 -3.38 -9.02 0.10
N VAL A 41 -4.49 -8.44 -0.38
CA VAL A 41 -5.39 -9.06 -1.34
C VAL A 41 -5.50 -8.16 -2.56
N LEU A 42 -5.28 -8.71 -3.75
CA LEU A 42 -5.53 -8.00 -4.99
C LEU A 42 -7.04 -8.02 -5.21
N CYS A 43 -7.66 -6.85 -5.11
CA CYS A 43 -9.10 -6.70 -5.29
C CYS A 43 -9.40 -6.09 -6.66
N ARG A 44 -10.53 -6.47 -7.24
CA ARG A 44 -11.08 -5.85 -8.46
C ARG A 44 -12.47 -5.29 -8.17
N GLY A 45 -12.69 -4.05 -8.60
CA GLY A 45 -14.01 -3.42 -8.60
C GLY A 45 -14.34 -2.87 -9.98
N ASN A 46 -15.37 -2.04 -10.06
CA ASN A 46 -15.75 -1.41 -11.32
C ASN A 46 -14.67 -0.42 -11.80
N ASN A 47 -13.97 -0.76 -12.88
CA ASN A 47 -12.88 0.03 -13.49
C ASN A 47 -11.70 0.32 -12.54
N LYS A 48 -11.50 -0.51 -11.51
CA LYS A 48 -10.36 -0.38 -10.59
C LYS A 48 -9.84 -1.74 -10.16
N GLN A 49 -8.54 -1.83 -9.96
CA GLN A 49 -7.90 -3.03 -9.44
C GLN A 49 -6.64 -2.62 -8.67
N GLY A 50 -6.38 -3.25 -7.54
CA GLY A 50 -5.19 -2.96 -6.74
C GLY A 50 -5.19 -3.69 -5.41
N TRP A 51 -4.05 -3.62 -4.72
CA TRP A 51 -3.83 -4.30 -3.46
C TRP A 51 -4.49 -3.57 -2.30
N VAL A 52 -5.24 -4.32 -1.48
CA VAL A 52 -5.94 -3.84 -0.30
C VAL A 52 -5.50 -4.67 0.91
N PRO A 53 -5.30 -4.08 2.11
CA PRO A 53 -4.87 -4.84 3.28
C PRO A 53 -5.92 -5.89 3.67
N LYS A 54 -5.50 -7.14 3.86
CA LYS A 54 -6.43 -8.23 4.18
C LYS A 54 -7.27 -7.97 5.44
N GLN A 55 -6.71 -7.26 6.42
CA GLN A 55 -7.36 -7.01 7.72
C GLN A 55 -8.53 -6.01 7.67
N ILE A 56 -8.66 -5.25 6.59
CA ILE A 56 -9.78 -4.33 6.39
C ILE A 56 -10.84 -4.91 5.44
N LEU A 57 -10.77 -6.21 5.19
CA LEU A 57 -11.67 -6.93 4.30
C LEU A 57 -12.41 -8.01 5.09
N ASP A 58 -13.71 -8.11 4.87
CA ASP A 58 -14.48 -9.32 5.12
C ASP A 58 -14.53 -10.12 3.82
N ILE A 59 -14.17 -11.39 3.88
CA ILE A 59 -14.03 -12.25 2.69
C ILE A 59 -14.86 -13.50 2.92
N ASP A 60 -15.95 -13.63 2.18
CA ASP A 60 -16.84 -14.79 2.21
C ASP A 60 -17.03 -15.37 0.82
N ALA A 61 -16.70 -16.66 0.64
CA ALA A 61 -16.83 -17.39 -0.61
C ALA A 61 -16.27 -16.68 -1.88
N GLY A 62 -15.28 -15.80 -1.73
CA GLY A 62 -14.65 -15.04 -2.82
C GLY A 62 -15.24 -13.63 -3.06
N ALA A 63 -16.35 -13.29 -2.41
CA ALA A 63 -16.84 -11.93 -2.32
C ALA A 63 -16.08 -11.16 -1.23
N VAL A 64 -15.77 -9.90 -1.49
CA VAL A 64 -15.03 -9.03 -0.58
C VAL A 64 -15.89 -7.84 -0.19
N THR A 65 -16.06 -7.60 1.11
CA THR A 65 -16.65 -6.37 1.65
C THR A 65 -15.59 -5.57 2.36
N VAL A 66 -15.46 -4.29 1.99
CA VAL A 66 -14.49 -3.36 2.59
C VAL A 66 -15.00 -2.88 3.95
N LEU A 67 -14.18 -3.00 4.98
CA LEU A 67 -14.52 -2.63 6.36
C LEU A 67 -13.98 -1.25 6.77
N GLU A 68 -12.95 -0.77 6.09
CA GLU A 68 -12.34 0.55 6.32
C GLU A 68 -11.92 1.20 5.00
N ASP A 69 -11.98 2.52 4.92
CA ASP A 69 -11.54 3.27 3.74
C ASP A 69 -10.02 3.09 3.52
N TYR A 70 -9.60 2.93 2.27
CA TYR A 70 -8.19 2.71 1.93
C TYR A 70 -7.83 3.22 0.54
N THR A 71 -6.57 3.63 0.37
CA THR A 71 -5.98 4.00 -0.92
C THR A 71 -4.59 3.39 -1.07
N ALA A 72 -4.31 2.82 -2.24
CA ALA A 72 -2.99 2.29 -2.60
C ALA A 72 -2.11 3.35 -3.29
N VAL A 73 -2.26 4.63 -2.95
CA VAL A 73 -1.37 5.66 -3.50
C VAL A 73 0.03 5.46 -2.92
N GLU A 74 1.03 5.45 -3.80
CA GLU A 74 2.40 5.12 -3.47
C GLU A 74 3.35 6.21 -3.94
N HIS A 75 4.45 6.39 -3.22
CA HIS A 75 5.55 7.23 -3.68
C HIS A 75 6.41 6.45 -4.67
N SER A 76 6.80 7.07 -5.78
CA SER A 76 8.04 6.64 -6.45
C SER A 76 9.23 7.04 -5.58
N LEU A 77 10.16 6.13 -5.28
CA LEU A 77 11.32 6.36 -4.43
C LEU A 77 12.60 6.43 -5.25
N LYS A 78 13.39 7.48 -5.04
CA LYS A 78 14.73 7.65 -5.62
C LYS A 78 15.80 7.49 -4.55
N LEU A 79 16.97 6.96 -4.93
CA LEU A 79 18.07 6.74 -4.00
C LEU A 79 18.43 8.01 -3.22
N GLY A 80 18.56 7.85 -1.91
CA GLY A 80 18.95 8.92 -1.01
C GLY A 80 17.84 9.87 -0.56
N GLU A 81 16.64 9.80 -1.15
CA GLU A 81 15.47 10.50 -0.62
C GLU A 81 15.20 10.08 0.83
N ARG A 82 14.59 10.99 1.60
CA ARG A 82 14.23 10.73 3.00
C ARG A 82 12.73 10.83 3.19
N VAL A 83 12.19 9.92 3.99
CA VAL A 83 10.77 9.86 4.33
C VAL A 83 10.57 9.80 5.83
N VAL A 84 9.45 10.33 6.30
CA VAL A 84 9.01 10.22 7.69
C VAL A 84 7.80 9.31 7.76
N LYS A 85 7.96 8.18 8.47
CA LYS A 85 6.88 7.23 8.73
C LYS A 85 5.83 7.83 9.66
N ILE A 86 4.57 7.70 9.27
CA ILE A 86 3.38 8.00 10.06
C ILE A 86 2.77 6.71 10.59
N TYR A 87 2.62 5.71 9.72
CA TYR A 87 2.05 4.41 10.02
C TYR A 87 2.75 3.30 9.23
N GLU A 88 2.67 2.07 9.71
CA GLU A 88 3.27 0.89 9.08
C GLU A 88 2.22 -0.20 8.96
N LEU A 89 2.17 -0.85 7.81
CA LEU A 89 1.25 -1.94 7.54
C LEU A 89 1.85 -2.93 6.56
N ASN A 90 1.86 -4.21 6.93
CA ASN A 90 2.09 -5.32 6.01
C ASN A 90 3.35 -5.15 5.11
N GLY A 91 4.46 -4.67 5.68
CA GLY A 91 5.72 -4.44 4.96
C GLY A 91 5.81 -3.12 4.19
N TRP A 92 4.86 -2.21 4.39
CA TRP A 92 4.82 -0.87 3.80
C TRP A 92 4.68 0.20 4.89
N ILE A 93 5.15 1.40 4.60
CA ILE A 93 4.95 2.56 5.47
C ILE A 93 4.10 3.62 4.78
N TRP A 94 3.11 4.14 5.50
CA TRP A 94 2.42 5.37 5.12
C TRP A 94 3.28 6.54 5.58
N CYS A 95 3.76 7.33 4.63
CA CYS A 95 4.83 8.28 4.91
C CYS A 95 4.76 9.53 4.02
N ARG A 96 5.38 10.61 4.51
CA ARG A 96 5.65 11.81 3.72
C ARG A 96 7.13 11.86 3.36
N LYS A 97 7.44 12.37 2.17
CA LYS A 97 8.82 12.74 1.81
C LYS A 97 9.22 14.03 2.55
N LEU A 98 10.49 14.13 2.93
CA LEU A 98 11.02 15.31 3.65
C LEU A 98 11.26 16.51 2.74
N ASP A 99 11.69 16.26 1.51
CA ASP A 99 12.16 17.28 0.56
C ASP A 99 11.16 17.57 -0.58
N SER A 100 9.90 17.13 -0.45
CA SER A 100 8.85 17.36 -1.46
C SER A 100 7.54 17.87 -0.84
N SER A 101 6.48 17.95 -1.65
CA SER A 101 5.13 18.32 -1.19
C SER A 101 4.69 17.50 0.03
N GLU A 102 3.70 18.04 0.77
CA GLU A 102 3.10 17.40 1.94
C GLU A 102 2.29 16.13 1.63
N GLN A 103 2.41 15.58 0.42
CA GLN A 103 1.69 14.38 0.02
C GLN A 103 2.17 13.17 0.85
N VAL A 104 1.19 12.46 1.41
CA VAL A 104 1.39 11.21 2.12
C VAL A 104 0.99 10.06 1.20
N ALA A 105 1.84 9.06 1.11
CA ALA A 105 1.62 7.88 0.29
C ALA A 105 2.41 6.68 0.85
N TRP A 106 2.11 5.48 0.36
CA TRP A 106 2.79 4.25 0.75
C TRP A 106 4.21 4.18 0.17
N ALA A 107 5.11 3.53 0.91
CA ALA A 107 6.47 3.20 0.48
C ALA A 107 6.84 1.80 1.00
N PRO A 108 7.47 0.94 0.17
CA PRO A 108 7.81 -0.41 0.58
C PRO A 108 8.97 -0.39 1.58
N LEU A 109 8.80 -1.04 2.75
CA LEU A 109 9.77 -0.96 3.84
C LEU A 109 11.11 -1.61 3.48
N ASN A 110 11.12 -2.66 2.66
CA ASN A 110 12.32 -3.33 2.17
C ASN A 110 13.15 -2.48 1.19
N HIS A 111 12.72 -1.26 0.87
CA HIS A 111 13.50 -0.27 0.10
C HIS A 111 14.16 0.80 0.97
N LEU A 112 13.95 0.72 2.29
CA LEU A 112 14.27 1.77 3.24
C LEU A 112 15.22 1.26 4.33
N VAL A 113 16.01 2.17 4.90
CA VAL A 113 16.78 1.93 6.13
C VAL A 113 16.45 3.02 7.14
N SER A 114 16.26 2.65 8.40
CA SER A 114 16.07 3.62 9.49
C SER A 114 17.31 4.48 9.64
N THR A 115 17.12 5.79 9.79
CA THR A 115 18.21 6.77 10.00
C THR A 115 18.32 7.21 11.44
#